data_AF-A0A1B6EMR7-F1
#
_entry.id   AF-A0A1B6EMR7-F1
#
_cell.length_a   1.000
_cell.length_b   1.000
_cell.length_c   1.000
_cell.angle_alpha   90.00
_cell.angle_beta   90.00
_cell.angle_gamma   90.00
#
_symmetry.space_group_name_H-M   'P 1'
#
loop_
_entity.id
_entity.type
_entity.pdbx_description
1 polymer ?
#
loop_
_entity_poly.entity_id
_entity_poly.type
_entity_poly.pdbx_seq_one_letter_code
_entity_poly.pdbx_strand_id
1 'polypeptide(L)'
;YIEGIEKPWKAFMGGWTSSALARHLGLNSTFVAGNYGYSLVRLSRVYELVRLTPHMGLRLNNWTAERTELVIPGQVGSVLAFIQQSGSHYVNSYTTGDSLYQVYAFTPVIYKELKMEMQYYEVGRVGLGRVLSFFS
;
A
#
# COMPACT_ATOMS: atom_id res chain seq x y z
N TYR A 1 -0.98 -2.20 9.22
CA TYR A 1 -1.71 -1.49 10.28
C TYR A 1 -0.76 -0.44 10.82
N ILE A 2 -1.16 0.83 10.85
CA ILE A 2 -0.39 1.88 11.55
C ILE A 2 -1.11 2.07 12.88
N GLU A 3 -0.43 1.81 13.99
CA GLU A 3 -0.98 2.02 15.33
C GLU A 3 -1.47 3.48 15.48
N GLY A 4 -2.66 3.65 16.05
CA GLY A 4 -3.24 4.97 16.34
C GLY A 4 -3.93 5.68 15.18
N ILE A 5 -4.03 5.09 13.98
CA ILE A 5 -4.73 5.69 12.83
C ILE A 5 -5.88 4.79 12.37
N GLU A 6 -7.14 5.25 12.53
CA GLU A 6 -8.35 4.51 12.11
C GLU A 6 -8.35 4.14 10.61
N LYS A 7 -7.78 5.01 9.78
CA LYS A 7 -7.68 4.82 8.33
C LYS A 7 -6.23 4.96 7.89
N PRO A 8 -5.40 3.90 8.00
CA PRO A 8 -3.95 3.98 7.73
C PRO A 8 -3.61 4.57 6.35
N TRP A 9 -4.48 4.38 5.36
CA TRP A 9 -4.33 4.97 4.02
C TRP A 9 -4.36 6.51 4.01
N LYS A 10 -5.06 7.14 4.96
CA LYS A 10 -5.11 8.61 5.08
C LYS A 10 -3.76 9.20 5.43
N ALA A 11 -2.92 8.46 6.15
CA ALA A 11 -1.57 8.92 6.50
C ALA A 11 -0.70 9.12 5.24
N PHE A 12 -0.96 8.37 4.17
CA PHE A 12 -0.17 8.41 2.95
C PHE A 12 -0.83 9.18 1.81
N MET A 13 -2.16 9.15 1.73
CA MET A 13 -2.92 9.72 0.60
C MET A 13 -3.87 10.85 0.99
N GLY A 14 -4.01 11.16 2.29
CA GLY A 14 -5.02 12.11 2.78
C GLY A 14 -4.83 13.56 2.30
N GLY A 15 -3.61 13.93 1.89
CA GLY A 15 -3.30 15.26 1.34
C GLY A 15 -3.28 15.33 -0.19
N TRP A 16 -3.59 14.24 -0.90
CA TRP A 16 -3.50 14.22 -2.36
C TRP A 16 -4.73 14.89 -2.99
N THR A 17 -4.49 15.74 -4.00
CA THR A 17 -5.56 16.28 -4.85
C THR A 17 -6.19 15.15 -5.68
N SER A 18 -7.42 15.36 -6.17
CA SER A 18 -8.08 14.38 -7.05
C SER A 18 -7.27 14.08 -8.31
N SER A 19 -6.53 15.06 -8.84
CA SER A 19 -5.62 14.85 -9.98
C SER A 19 -4.40 13.99 -9.64
N ALA A 20 -3.80 14.20 -8.46
CA ALA A 20 -2.70 13.38 -7.98
C ALA A 20 -3.16 11.94 -7.74
N LEU A 21 -4.30 11.75 -7.07
CA LEU A 21 -4.94 10.45 -6.89
C LEU A 21 -5.19 9.74 -8.22
N ALA A 22 -5.81 10.42 -9.18
CA ALA A 22 -6.11 9.85 -10.49
C ALA A 22 -4.83 9.36 -11.20
N ARG A 23 -3.78 10.17 -11.20
CA ARG A 23 -2.48 9.82 -11.78
C ARG A 23 -1.85 8.61 -11.09
N HIS A 24 -1.85 8.59 -9.76
CA HIS A 24 -1.25 7.49 -8.99
C HIS A 24 -2.07 6.18 -9.07
N LEU A 25 -3.37 6.28 -9.28
CA LEU A 25 -4.25 5.11 -9.46
C LEU A 25 -4.37 4.66 -10.93
N GLY A 26 -3.83 5.41 -11.88
CA GLY A 26 -3.99 5.13 -13.31
C GLY A 26 -5.43 5.31 -13.81
N LEU A 27 -6.16 6.28 -13.24
CA LEU A 27 -7.56 6.59 -13.55
C LEU A 27 -7.68 7.98 -14.18
N ASN A 28 -8.80 8.24 -14.86
CA ASN A 28 -9.19 9.61 -15.20
C ASN A 28 -9.64 10.35 -13.92
N SER A 29 -9.34 11.64 -13.80
CA SER A 29 -9.71 12.46 -12.63
C SER A 29 -11.22 12.55 -12.40
N THR A 30 -12.03 12.40 -13.45
CA THR A 30 -13.50 12.34 -13.34
C THR A 30 -13.97 11.15 -12.50
N PHE A 31 -13.24 10.03 -12.55
CA PHE A 31 -13.57 8.84 -11.77
C PHE A 31 -13.20 8.95 -10.30
N VAL A 32 -12.34 9.90 -9.91
CA VAL A 32 -11.94 10.12 -8.51
C VAL A 32 -12.92 11.05 -7.78
N ALA A 33 -13.54 11.99 -8.50
CA ALA A 33 -14.45 12.97 -7.93
C ALA A 33 -15.92 12.50 -7.86
N GLY A 34 -16.26 11.39 -8.54
CA GLY A 34 -17.61 10.85 -8.60
C GLY A 34 -17.90 9.69 -7.64
N ASN A 35 -19.15 9.22 -7.65
CA ASN A 35 -19.56 8.05 -6.88
C ASN A 35 -19.24 6.76 -7.66
N TYR A 36 -18.04 6.24 -7.46
CA TYR A 36 -17.56 5.00 -8.07
C TYR A 36 -17.07 4.01 -7.01
N GLY A 37 -17.21 2.73 -7.32
CA GLY A 37 -16.52 1.66 -6.61
C GLY A 37 -15.21 1.31 -7.31
N TYR A 38 -14.20 0.90 -6.55
CA TYR A 38 -12.86 0.64 -7.10
C TYR A 38 -12.43 -0.80 -6.81
N SER A 39 -11.88 -1.46 -7.82
CA SER A 39 -11.22 -2.77 -7.68
C SER A 39 -9.77 -2.67 -8.07
N LEU A 40 -8.89 -3.22 -7.23
CA LEU A 40 -7.47 -3.37 -7.51
C LEU A 40 -7.22 -4.79 -7.99
N VAL A 41 -6.87 -4.94 -9.27
CA VAL A 41 -6.36 -6.20 -9.81
C VAL A 41 -4.85 -6.18 -9.70
N ARG A 42 -4.27 -7.15 -9.00
CA ARG A 42 -2.83 -7.27 -8.80
C ARG A 42 -2.36 -8.65 -9.25
N LEU A 43 -1.37 -8.67 -10.13
CA LEU A 43 -0.60 -9.86 -10.47
C LEU A 43 0.79 -9.71 -9.85
N SER A 44 1.20 -10.68 -9.03
CA SER A 44 2.51 -10.65 -8.38
C SER A 44 3.29 -11.91 -8.74
N ARG A 45 4.54 -11.73 -9.14
CA ARG A 45 5.53 -12.78 -9.31
C ARG A 45 6.53 -12.68 -8.18
N VAL A 46 6.44 -13.59 -7.22
CA VAL A 46 7.34 -13.64 -6.07
C VAL A 46 8.65 -14.31 -6.49
N TYR A 47 9.78 -13.69 -6.15
CA TYR A 47 11.12 -14.25 -6.32
C TYR A 47 11.64 -14.84 -5.02
N GLU A 48 11.62 -14.05 -3.95
CA GLU A 48 12.15 -14.47 -2.66
C GLU A 48 11.30 -13.92 -1.51
N LEU A 49 11.21 -14.68 -0.42
CA LEU A 49 10.67 -14.23 0.84
C LEU A 49 11.79 -14.26 1.88
N VAL A 50 12.15 -13.08 2.38
CA VAL A 50 13.22 -12.90 3.36
C VAL A 50 12.60 -12.46 4.67
N ARG A 51 13.01 -13.13 5.75
CA ARG A 51 12.69 -12.73 7.11
C ARG A 51 13.99 -12.43 7.83
N LEU A 52 14.11 -11.21 8.34
CA LEU A 52 15.26 -10.81 9.14
C LEU A 52 15.23 -11.58 10.46
N THR A 53 16.38 -12.13 10.84
CA THR A 53 16.56 -12.81 12.14
C THR A 53 17.75 -12.21 12.87
N PRO A 54 17.78 -12.23 14.21
CA PRO A 54 18.90 -11.69 14.98
C PRO A 54 20.26 -12.30 14.61
N HIS A 55 20.27 -13.52 14.09
CA HIS A 55 21.48 -14.25 13.72
C HIS A 55 22.09 -13.85 12.36
N MET A 56 21.41 -12.99 11.59
CA MET A 56 21.87 -12.54 10.27
C MET A 56 22.99 -11.49 10.33
N GLY A 57 23.45 -11.09 11.53
CA GLY A 57 24.53 -10.10 11.67
C GLY A 57 24.16 -8.74 11.08
N LEU A 58 22.89 -8.34 11.23
CA LEU A 58 22.38 -7.08 10.68
C LEU A 58 23.15 -5.88 11.23
N ARG A 59 23.54 -4.98 10.34
CA ARG A 59 24.25 -3.74 10.66
C ARG A 59 23.48 -2.55 10.11
N LEU A 60 23.52 -1.44 10.85
CA LEU A 60 23.06 -0.16 10.33
C LEU A 60 23.95 0.22 9.14
N ASN A 61 23.34 0.80 8.10
CA ASN A 61 24.13 1.48 7.08
C ASN A 61 24.76 2.75 7.68
N ASN A 62 25.86 3.23 7.07
CA ASN A 62 26.61 4.38 7.58
C ASN A 62 25.71 5.60 7.80
N TRP A 63 24.82 5.87 6.85
CA TRP A 63 23.88 6.99 6.90
C TRP A 63 22.98 6.99 8.15
N THR A 64 22.47 5.82 8.54
CA THR A 64 21.62 5.68 9.73
C THR A 64 22.45 5.64 11.00
N ALA A 65 23.64 5.02 10.97
CA ALA A 65 24.55 4.99 12.09
C ALA A 65 24.97 6.40 12.53
N GLU A 66 25.45 7.22 11.59
CA GLU A 66 25.85 8.62 11.83
C GLU A 66 24.71 9.45 12.45
N ARG A 67 23.47 9.26 11.98
CA ARG A 67 22.30 9.97 12.53
C ARG A 67 21.90 9.47 13.91
N THR A 68 22.10 8.20 14.18
CA THR A 68 21.83 7.62 15.49
C THR A 68 22.73 8.26 16.55
N GLU A 69 23.99 8.57 16.20
CA GLU A 69 24.93 9.26 17.10
C GLU A 69 24.50 10.69 17.44
N LEU A 70 23.69 11.33 16.61
CA LEU A 70 23.15 12.68 16.83
C LEU A 70 21.88 12.69 17.71
N VAL A 71 21.36 11.52 18.10
CA VAL A 71 20.18 11.41 18.94
C VAL A 71 20.53 11.71 20.40
N ILE A 72 19.87 12.72 20.97
CA ILE A 72 20.02 13.10 22.37
C ILE A 72 18.78 12.62 23.14
N PRO A 73 18.90 11.58 24.00
CA PRO A 73 17.78 11.07 24.77
C PRO A 73 17.14 12.16 25.63
N GLY A 74 15.80 12.19 25.67
CA GLY A 74 15.04 13.20 26.41
C GLY A 74 14.85 14.52 25.65
N GLN A 75 15.59 14.78 24.57
CA GLN A 75 15.38 15.95 23.73
C GLN A 75 14.46 15.62 22.55
N VAL A 76 13.18 16.00 22.67
CA VAL A 76 12.13 15.70 21.68
C VAL A 76 12.52 16.13 20.25
N GLY A 77 13.13 17.30 20.09
CA GLY A 77 13.52 17.81 18.77
C GLY A 77 14.58 16.94 18.08
N SER A 78 15.55 16.43 18.83
CA SER A 78 16.59 15.53 18.30
C SER A 78 15.99 14.18 17.87
N VAL A 79 15.11 13.61 18.70
CA VAL A 79 14.41 12.35 18.39
C VAL A 79 13.50 12.51 17.16
N LEU A 80 12.74 13.61 17.06
CA LEU A 80 11.89 13.87 15.89
C LEU A 80 12.71 14.05 14.61
N ALA A 81 13.83 14.77 14.67
CA ALA A 81 14.71 14.95 13.51
C ALA A 81 15.27 13.61 13.02
N PHE A 82 15.66 12.72 13.93
CA PHE A 82 16.08 11.36 13.59
C PHE A 82 14.97 10.58 12.89
N ILE A 83 13.77 10.54 13.47
CA ILE A 83 12.61 9.83 12.88
C ILE A 83 12.27 10.36 11.49
N GLN A 84 12.32 11.68 11.29
CA GLN A 84 12.03 12.29 9.99
C GLN A 84 13.05 11.91 8.91
N GLN A 85 14.32 11.72 9.28
CA GLN A 85 15.40 11.44 8.34
C GLN A 85 15.62 9.95 8.10
N SER A 86 15.48 9.13 9.13
CA SER A 86 15.76 7.69 9.10
C SER A 86 14.50 6.84 8.94
N GLY A 87 13.33 7.43 9.13
CA GLY A 87 12.05 6.72 9.21
C GLY A 87 11.78 6.21 10.62
N SER A 88 10.50 5.95 10.90
CA SER A 88 10.03 5.44 12.20
C SER A 88 10.02 3.92 12.31
N HIS A 89 10.26 3.20 11.20
CA HIS A 89 10.10 1.75 11.12
C HIS A 89 11.22 1.12 10.29
N TYR A 90 11.52 -0.14 10.56
CA TYR A 90 12.38 -0.98 9.71
C TYR A 90 11.59 -2.17 9.19
N VAL A 91 12.05 -2.75 8.08
CA VAL A 91 11.40 -3.90 7.43
C VAL A 91 11.94 -5.19 8.05
N ASN A 92 11.15 -5.87 8.89
CA ASN A 92 11.54 -7.14 9.52
C ASN A 92 11.38 -8.36 8.59
N SER A 93 10.57 -8.25 7.55
CA SER A 93 10.42 -9.28 6.52
C SER A 93 9.95 -8.63 5.24
N TYR A 94 10.44 -9.10 4.11
CA TYR A 94 10.05 -8.61 2.80
C TYR A 94 9.91 -9.74 1.80
N THR A 95 9.17 -9.46 0.74
CA THR A 95 9.07 -10.31 -0.43
C THR A 95 9.60 -9.53 -1.62
N THR A 96 10.54 -10.10 -2.35
CA THR A 96 11.03 -9.54 -3.61
C THR A 96 10.25 -10.16 -4.78
N GLY A 97 10.16 -9.43 -5.87
CA GLY A 97 9.36 -9.85 -7.00
C GLY A 97 8.91 -8.70 -7.88
N ASP A 98 8.21 -9.05 -8.94
CA ASP A 98 7.51 -8.10 -9.79
C ASP A 98 6.04 -8.04 -9.40
N SER A 99 5.44 -6.86 -9.49
CA SER A 99 4.00 -6.70 -9.35
C SER A 99 3.47 -5.78 -10.43
N LEU A 100 2.51 -6.28 -11.19
CA LEU A 100 1.65 -5.47 -12.05
C LEU A 100 0.35 -5.22 -11.30
N TYR A 101 -0.14 -3.98 -11.31
CA TYR A 101 -1.44 -3.68 -10.75
C TYR A 101 -2.20 -2.67 -11.62
N GLN A 102 -3.51 -2.80 -11.64
CA GLN A 102 -4.43 -1.88 -12.30
C GLN A 102 -5.62 -1.63 -11.38
N VAL A 103 -6.00 -0.36 -11.25
CA VAL A 103 -7.24 0.02 -10.59
C VAL A 103 -8.32 0.20 -11.65
N TYR A 104 -9.49 -0.38 -11.40
CA TYR A 104 -10.68 -0.20 -12.23
C TYR A 104 -11.75 0.53 -11.43
N ALA A 105 -12.37 1.52 -12.07
CA ALA A 105 -13.51 2.23 -11.52
C ALA A 105 -14.81 1.68 -12.13
N PHE A 106 -15.78 1.40 -11.26
CA PHE A 106 -17.09 0.86 -11.62
C PHE A 106 -18.19 1.76 -11.11
N THR A 107 -19.32 1.78 -11.82
CA THR A 107 -20.54 2.38 -11.26
C THR A 107 -20.95 1.62 -9.98
N PRO A 108 -21.66 2.26 -9.04
CA PRO A 108 -22.02 1.64 -7.77
C PRO A 108 -22.81 0.34 -7.91
N VAL A 109 -23.66 0.24 -8.93
CA VAL A 109 -24.47 -0.96 -9.21
C VAL A 109 -23.57 -2.14 -9.56
N ILE A 110 -22.71 -1.97 -10.57
CA ILE A 110 -21.78 -3.02 -11.03
C ILE A 110 -20.79 -3.41 -9.94
N TYR A 111 -20.27 -2.42 -9.20
CA TYR A 111 -19.37 -2.70 -8.08
C TYR A 111 -20.03 -3.55 -7.00
N LYS A 112 -21.29 -3.28 -6.67
CA LYS A 112 -22.03 -4.04 -5.66
C LYS A 112 -22.23 -5.49 -6.11
N GLU A 113 -22.59 -5.71 -7.37
CA GLU A 113 -22.73 -7.06 -7.95
C GLU A 113 -21.41 -7.83 -7.93
N LEU A 114 -20.33 -7.22 -8.42
CA LEU A 114 -18.98 -7.80 -8.38
C LEU A 114 -18.57 -8.19 -6.96
N LYS A 115 -18.84 -7.31 -5.98
CA LYS A 115 -18.53 -7.56 -4.58
C LYS A 115 -19.32 -8.73 -4.00
N MET A 116 -20.62 -8.82 -4.29
CA MET A 116 -21.47 -9.93 -3.82
C MET A 116 -21.00 -11.27 -4.40
N GLU A 117 -20.68 -11.29 -5.69
CA GLU A 117 -20.15 -12.47 -6.38
C GLU A 117 -18.82 -12.94 -5.79
N MET A 118 -17.85 -12.02 -5.61
CA MET A 118 -16.56 -12.35 -5.00
C MET A 118 -16.68 -12.84 -3.55
N GLN A 119 -17.65 -12.33 -2.79
CA GLN A 119 -17.93 -12.78 -1.44
C GLN A 119 -18.59 -14.16 -1.41
N TYR A 120 -19.47 -14.45 -2.36
CA TYR A 120 -20.22 -15.71 -2.41
C TYR A 120 -19.35 -16.88 -2.88
N TYR A 121 -18.53 -16.69 -3.90
CA TYR A 121 -17.74 -17.78 -4.49
C TYR A 121 -16.32 -17.90 -3.92
N GLU A 122 -15.87 -16.98 -3.06
CA GLU A 122 -14.46 -16.72 -2.76
C GLU A 122 -13.68 -16.27 -4.02
N VAL A 123 -12.78 -15.30 -3.86
CA VAL A 123 -12.07 -14.65 -4.98
C VAL A 123 -11.38 -15.66 -5.93
N GLY A 124 -10.96 -16.82 -5.41
CA GLY A 124 -10.29 -17.86 -6.19
C GLY A 124 -11.21 -18.78 -7.01
N ARG A 125 -12.53 -18.76 -6.81
CA ARG A 125 -13.47 -19.64 -7.53
C ARG A 125 -14.41 -18.91 -8.49
N VAL A 126 -14.36 -17.58 -8.53
CA VAL A 126 -15.09 -16.82 -9.56
C VAL A 126 -14.42 -17.08 -10.91
N GLY A 127 -15.17 -17.62 -11.86
CA GLY A 127 -14.64 -17.90 -13.19
C GLY A 127 -14.17 -16.61 -13.91
N LEU A 128 -13.01 -16.67 -14.57
CA LEU A 128 -12.42 -15.52 -15.26
C LEU A 128 -13.39 -14.89 -16.27
N GLY A 129 -14.15 -15.67 -17.03
CA GLY A 129 -15.14 -15.14 -17.98
C GLY A 129 -16.24 -14.30 -17.30
N ARG A 130 -16.66 -14.70 -16.10
CA ARG A 130 -17.64 -13.95 -15.30
C ARG A 130 -17.03 -12.64 -14.78
N VAL A 131 -15.80 -12.70 -14.29
CA VAL A 131 -15.05 -11.50 -13.88
C VAL A 131 -14.90 -10.53 -15.06
N LEU A 132 -14.50 -11.02 -16.23
CA LEU A 132 -14.35 -10.24 -17.46
C LEU A 132 -15.65 -9.59 -17.94
N SER A 133 -16.81 -10.22 -17.72
CA SER A 133 -18.12 -9.63 -18.08
C SER A 133 -18.43 -8.33 -17.32
N PHE A 134 -17.81 -8.08 -16.17
CA PHE A 134 -17.97 -6.81 -15.44
C PHE A 134 -17.12 -5.68 -16.03
N PHE A 135 -16.10 -6.00 -16.84
CA PHE A 135 -15.21 -5.03 -17.50
C PHE A 135 -15.59 -4.76 -18.95
N SER A 136 -16.65 -5.39 -19.46
CA SER A 136 -17.22 -5.22 -20.80
C SER A 136 -18.21 -4.07 -20.83
#